data_AF-A0A849DS44-F1
#
_entry.id   AF-A0A849DS44-F1
#
_cell.length_a   1.000
_cell.length_b   1.000
_cell.length_c   1.000
_cell.angle_alpha   90.00
_cell.angle_beta   90.00
_cell.angle_gamma   90.00
#
_symmetry.space_group_name_H-M   'P 1'
#
loop_
_entity.id
_entity.type
_entity.pdbx_description
1 polymer ?
#
loop_
_entity_poly.entity_id
_entity_poly.type
_entity_poly.pdbx_seq_one_letter_code
_entity_poly.pdbx_strand_id
1 'polypeptide(L)' 'PPPADACGLTGTTGRLRPGLVADLLVVGGDVERDVLALTRVRDVVLRGRPVVVSGAGPREPS' A
#
# COMPACT_ATOMS: atom_id res chain seq x y z
N PRO A 1 12.95 12.24 -5.90
CA PRO A 1 11.53 12.32 -6.34
C PRO A 1 10.71 11.26 -5.60
N PRO A 2 9.40 11.42 -5.41
CA PRO A 2 8.57 10.34 -4.87
C PRO A 2 8.63 9.10 -5.77
N PRO A 3 8.43 7.87 -5.25
CA PRO A 3 8.65 6.64 -6.02
C PRO A 3 7.89 6.57 -7.35
N ALA A 4 6.62 7.00 -7.38
CA ALA A 4 5.83 7.02 -8.60
C ALA A 4 6.43 7.94 -9.68
N ASP A 5 7.07 9.04 -9.31
CA ASP A 5 7.72 9.95 -10.25
C ASP A 5 9.00 9.35 -10.83
N ALA A 6 9.82 8.74 -9.98
CA ALA A 6 11.01 8.00 -10.41
C ALA A 6 10.66 6.86 -11.38
N CYS A 7 9.47 6.27 -11.25
CA CYS A 7 8.98 5.20 -12.11
C CYS A 7 8.13 5.68 -13.31
N GLY A 8 7.89 6.98 -13.49
CA GLY A 8 7.02 7.50 -14.56
C GLY A 8 5.53 7.19 -14.38
N LEU A 9 5.08 6.91 -13.15
CA LEU A 9 3.73 6.48 -12.78
C LEU A 9 2.92 7.55 -12.04
N THR A 10 3.39 8.81 -11.98
CA THR A 10 2.70 9.90 -11.27
C THR A 10 1.25 10.14 -11.72
N GLY A 11 0.95 9.88 -13.00
CA GLY A 11 -0.41 9.97 -13.56
C GLY A 11 -1.31 8.78 -13.23
N THR A 12 -0.78 7.73 -12.61
CA THR A 12 -1.45 6.45 -12.39
C THR A 12 -1.62 6.13 -10.91
N THR A 13 -0.57 6.31 -10.09
CA THR A 13 -0.57 5.90 -8.67
C THR A 13 0.41 6.73 -7.82
N GLY A 14 0.51 6.39 -6.53
CA GLY A 14 1.46 6.98 -5.57
C GLY A 14 0.93 8.17 -4.78
N ARG A 15 -0.32 8.60 -5.03
CA ARG A 15 -1.03 9.63 -4.24
C ARG A 15 -2.52 9.29 -4.14
N LEU A 16 -3.14 9.68 -3.03
CA LEU A 16 -4.59 9.61 -2.86
C LEU A 16 -5.25 10.84 -3.51
N ARG A 17 -5.65 10.70 -4.77
CA ARG A 17 -6.31 11.76 -5.53
C ARG A 17 -7.35 11.16 -6.49
N PRO A 18 -8.53 11.79 -6.66
CA PRO A 18 -9.49 11.36 -7.68
C PRO A 18 -8.86 11.25 -9.08
N GLY A 19 -9.30 10.25 -9.84
CA GLY A 19 -8.79 9.95 -11.19
C GLY A 19 -7.53 9.10 -11.24
N LEU A 20 -6.86 8.84 -10.11
CA LEU A 20 -5.78 7.86 -10.02
C LEU A 20 -6.34 6.47 -9.72
N VAL A 21 -5.52 5.45 -9.97
CA VAL A 21 -5.82 4.07 -9.61
C VAL A 21 -5.87 3.95 -8.08
N ALA A 22 -6.91 3.30 -7.56
CA ALA A 22 -7.10 3.07 -6.13
C ALA A 22 -6.27 1.86 -5.66
N ASP A 23 -4.96 2.04 -5.58
CA ASP A 23 -4.02 1.11 -4.93
C ASP A 23 -3.75 1.60 -3.50
N LEU A 24 -4.39 0.97 -2.52
CA LEU A 24 -4.46 1.43 -1.13
C LEU A 24 -4.01 0.34 -0.15
N LEU A 25 -3.32 0.77 0.91
CA LEU A 25 -3.05 -0.03 2.09
C LEU A 25 -3.79 0.59 3.28
N VAL A 26 -4.65 -0.18 3.94
CA VAL A 26 -5.31 0.24 5.19
C VAL A 26 -4.61 -0.46 6.34
N VAL A 27 -4.14 0.30 7.31
CA VAL A 27 -3.39 -0.23 8.45
C VAL A 27 -4.01 0.16 9.78
N GLY A 28 -3.74 -0.63 10.82
CA GLY A 28 -4.15 -0.35 12.19
C GLY A 28 -3.16 0.55 12.91
N GLY A 29 -3.60 1.77 13.25
CA GLY A 29 -2.82 2.74 14.01
C GLY A 29 -2.53 4.00 13.20
N ASP A 30 -1.60 4.81 13.69
CA ASP A 30 -1.21 6.09 13.10
C ASP A 30 0.22 6.00 12.58
N VAL A 31 0.39 6.00 11.25
CA VAL A 31 1.69 5.87 10.58
C VAL A 31 2.55 7.13 10.76
N GLU A 32 1.95 8.30 11.01
CA GLU A 32 2.71 9.54 11.26
C GLU A 32 3.39 9.51 12.63
N ARG A 33 2.86 8.74 13.58
CA ARG A 33 3.38 8.60 14.95
C ARG A 33 4.13 7.30 15.20
N ASP A 34 3.78 6.22 14.50
CA ASP A 34 4.38 4.90 14.62
C ASP A 34 4.52 4.24 13.24
N VAL A 35 5.73 4.25 12.68
CA VAL A 35 6.01 3.62 11.38
C VAL A 35 5.73 2.11 11.38
N LEU A 36 5.79 1.43 12.54
CA LEU A 36 5.49 0.01 12.65
C LEU A 36 4.00 -0.28 12.43
N ALA A 37 3.13 0.74 12.43
CA ALA A 37 1.74 0.60 11.99
C ALA A 37 1.64 0.00 10.58
N LEU A 38 2.62 0.22 9.70
CA LEU A 38 2.67 -0.37 8.36
C LEU A 38 2.68 -1.91 8.37
N THR A 39 3.10 -2.54 9.47
CA THR A 39 3.08 -4.02 9.62
C THR A 39 1.71 -4.55 10.02
N ARG A 40 0.82 -3.69 10.53
CA ARG A 40 -0.52 -4.06 11.03
C ARG A 40 -1.56 -3.84 9.93
N VAL A 41 -1.35 -4.49 8.78
CA VAL A 41 -2.24 -4.38 7.61
C VAL A 41 -3.62 -4.94 7.95
N ARG A 42 -4.65 -4.14 7.70
CA ARG A 42 -6.06 -4.53 7.86
C ARG A 42 -6.68 -4.94 6.53
N ASP A 43 -6.42 -4.14 5.49
CA ASP A 43 -6.92 -4.39 4.14
C ASP A 43 -5.93 -3.91 3.09
N VAL A 44 -5.99 -4.55 1.92
CA VAL A 44 -5.33 -4.09 0.70
C VAL A 44 -6.38 -3.93 -0.38
N VAL A 45 -6.36 -2.79 -1.06
CA VAL A 45 -7.20 -2.53 -2.23
C VAL A 45 -6.27 -2.38 -3.42
N LEU A 46 -6.45 -3.21 -4.44
CA LEU A 46 -5.67 -3.18 -5.68
C LEU A 46 -6.61 -2.80 -6.82
N ARG A 47 -6.32 -1.69 -7.51
CA ARG A 47 -7.14 -1.15 -8.60
C ARG A 47 -8.63 -1.02 -8.23
N GLY A 48 -8.91 -0.57 -7.01
CA GLY A 48 -10.27 -0.40 -6.48
C GLY A 48 -10.96 -1.69 -6.06
N ARG A 49 -10.26 -2.84 -6.01
CA ARG A 49 -10.81 -4.11 -5.54
C ARG A 49 -10.12 -4.57 -4.27
N PRO A 50 -10.86 -4.95 -3.21
CA PRO A 50 -10.24 -5.55 -2.04
C PRO A 50 -9.58 -6.88 -2.43
N VAL A 51 -8.38 -7.13 -1.92
CA VAL A 51 -7.67 -8.40 -2.10
C VAL A 51 -7.50 -9.09 -0.74
N VAL A 52 -7.70 -10.40 -0.73
CA VAL A 52 -7.43 -11.20 0.47
C VAL A 52 -5.92 -11.28 0.63
N VAL A 53 -5.41 -10.67 1.70
CA VAL A 53 -4.03 -10.85 2.11
C VAL A 53 -3.97 -12.14 2.92
N SER A 54 -3.65 -13.25 2.26
CA SER A 54 -3.23 -14.44 3.00
C SER A 54 -1.95 -14.06 3.74
N GLY A 55 -1.97 -14.16 5.07
CA GLY A 55 -0.82 -13.84 5.90
C GLY A 55 0.40 -14.58 5.35
N ALA A 56 1.39 -13.83 4.86
CA ALA A 56 2.66 -14.41 4.54
C ALA A 56 3.20 -14.99 5.86
N GLY A 57 3.12 -16.31 6.00
CA GLY A 57 3.98 -17.02 6.96
C GLY A 57 5.44 -16.64 6.70
N PRO A 58 6.36 -16.96 7.63
CA PRO A 58 7.76 -16.70 7.43
C PRO A 58 8.18 -17.21 6.04
N ARG A 59 8.70 -16.33 5.19
CA ARG A 59 9.38 -16.79 3.98
C ARG A 59 10.66 -17.44 4.47
N GLU A 60 10.73 -18.76 4.46
CA GLU A 60 12.01 -19.45 4.64
C GLU A 60 12.96 -18.98 3.54
N PRO A 61 14.19 -18.58 3.89
CA PRO A 61 15.17 -18.18 2.89
C PRO A 61 15.51 -19.37 1.98
N SER A 62 15.53 -19.12 0.67
CA SER A 62 16.05 -20.04 -0.34
C SER A 62 17.58 -19.96 -0.41
#